data_AF-A0A4R8WWB8-F1
#
_entry.id   AF-A0A4R8WWB8-F1
#
_cell.length_a   1.000
_cell.length_b   1.000
_cell.length_c   1.000
_cell.angle_alpha   90.00
_cell.angle_beta   90.00
_cell.angle_gamma   90.00
#
_symmetry.space_group_name_H-M   'P 1'
#
loop_
_entity.id
_entity.type
_entity.pdbx_description
1 polymer ?
#
loop_
_entity_poly.entity_id
_entity_poly.type
_entity_poly.pdbx_seq_one_letter_code
_entity_poly.pdbx_strand_id
1 'polypeptide(L)'
;MKVTQELESRMHPDAIAGFRLMLAEARVRDTILLPERAMQRMVGHVQWILRRVGADGIRLTDAGYLPPVDVLAATTELDWGWPVTVNREVHMLPLQELRDHLRRVGLLRVSKGRLMLTSRGRALAENPRELWWHLARTIRTSRSPVEADATSLLLVLIARRGFTEAALFKQALALGLETIGWGQKNGERLSADAAFQVVLPKWRLFNHLGVFERKPRDYLNWTITPGGAAFARAALQSEV
;
A
#
# COMPACT_ATOMS: atom_id res chain seq x y z
N MET A 1 13.09 7.30 15.17
CA MET A 1 13.14 5.88 15.60
C MET A 1 12.73 5.02 14.40
N LYS A 2 13.39 3.87 14.15
CA LYS A 2 12.99 3.01 13.03
C LYS A 2 11.64 2.35 13.32
N VAL A 3 10.83 2.11 12.29
CA VAL A 3 9.48 1.51 12.38
C VAL A 3 9.45 0.26 13.26
N THR A 4 10.42 -0.63 13.08
CA THR A 4 10.48 -1.90 13.80
C THR A 4 10.76 -1.71 15.29
N GLN A 5 11.53 -0.69 15.67
CA GLN A 5 11.80 -0.34 17.07
C GLN A 5 10.56 0.24 17.75
N GLU A 6 9.79 1.04 17.02
CA GLU A 6 8.52 1.60 17.51
C GLU A 6 7.50 0.50 17.84
N LEU A 7 7.34 -0.48 16.95
CA LEU A 7 6.48 -1.65 17.18
C LEU A 7 6.96 -2.45 18.40
N GLU A 8 8.26 -2.77 18.45
CA GLU A 8 8.84 -3.56 19.53
C GLU A 8 8.67 -2.89 20.90
N SER A 9 8.83 -1.57 20.98
CA SER A 9 8.73 -0.81 22.23
C SER A 9 7.35 -0.85 22.90
N ARG A 10 6.29 -1.11 22.12
CA ARG A 10 4.90 -1.21 22.58
C ARG A 10 4.42 -2.65 22.68
N MET A 11 5.24 -3.60 22.24
CA MET A 11 4.86 -4.99 22.15
C MET A 11 4.90 -5.66 23.52
N HIS A 12 3.92 -6.53 23.80
CA HIS A 12 3.90 -7.37 24.99
C HIS A 12 5.23 -8.17 25.10
N PRO A 13 5.87 -8.24 26.28
CA PRO A 13 7.19 -8.86 26.44
C PRO A 13 7.30 -10.27 25.84
N ASP A 14 6.27 -11.10 26.03
CA ASP A 14 6.24 -12.48 25.54
C ASP A 14 6.25 -12.58 24.00
N ALA A 15 5.83 -11.54 23.29
CA ALA A 15 5.81 -11.52 21.83
C ALA A 15 7.11 -10.98 21.21
N ILE A 16 7.99 -10.32 21.98
CA ILE A 16 9.21 -9.68 21.47
C ILE A 16 10.14 -10.68 20.81
N ALA A 17 10.35 -11.86 21.41
CA ALA A 17 11.24 -12.87 20.85
C ALA A 17 10.75 -13.39 19.49
N GLY A 18 9.46 -13.70 19.39
CA GLY A 18 8.83 -14.13 18.13
C GLY A 18 8.86 -13.03 17.06
N PHE A 19 8.62 -11.78 17.46
CA PHE A 19 8.71 -10.65 16.53
C PHE A 19 10.12 -10.42 16.01
N ARG A 20 11.15 -10.49 16.85
CA ARG A 20 12.55 -10.39 16.41
C ARG A 20 12.94 -11.51 15.44
N LEU A 21 12.48 -12.73 15.67
CA LEU A 21 12.65 -13.84 14.73
C LEU A 21 11.97 -13.52 13.39
N MET A 22 10.73 -13.03 13.43
CA MET A 22 9.99 -12.64 12.23
C MET A 22 10.71 -11.54 11.43
N LEU A 23 11.30 -10.54 12.11
CA LEU A 23 12.10 -9.49 11.47
C LEU A 23 13.38 -10.02 10.83
N ALA A 24 14.02 -11.00 11.45
CA ALA A 24 15.21 -11.67 10.90
C ALA A 24 14.86 -12.47 9.64
N GLU A 25 13.78 -13.25 9.67
CA GLU A 25 13.27 -14.00 8.51
C GLU A 25 12.82 -13.07 7.37
N ALA A 26 12.22 -11.92 7.72
CA ALA A 26 11.88 -10.84 6.80
C ALA A 26 13.07 -10.09 6.23
N ARG A 27 14.28 -10.35 6.74
CA ARG A 27 15.52 -9.76 6.23
C ARG A 27 15.43 -8.25 6.09
N VAL A 28 14.78 -7.60 7.07
CA VAL A 28 14.43 -6.17 7.01
C VAL A 28 15.67 -5.29 6.90
N ARG A 29 16.84 -5.75 7.34
CA ARG A 29 18.09 -5.00 7.31
C ARG A 29 18.92 -5.22 6.05
N ASP A 30 18.54 -6.16 5.19
CA ASP A 30 19.26 -6.44 3.95
C ASP A 30 19.20 -5.25 3.00
N THR A 31 20.28 -5.04 2.25
CA THR A 31 20.32 -4.06 1.18
C THR A 31 19.26 -4.37 0.11
N ILE A 32 18.55 -3.33 -0.33
CA ILE A 32 17.53 -3.45 -1.37
C ILE A 32 18.20 -3.45 -2.74
N LEU A 33 18.39 -4.64 -3.30
CA LEU A 33 18.92 -4.86 -4.64
C LEU A 33 17.75 -5.17 -5.60
N LEU A 34 17.07 -4.13 -6.07
CA LEU A 34 15.99 -4.24 -7.05
C LEU A 34 16.33 -3.38 -8.29
N PRO A 35 16.36 -3.96 -9.50
CA PRO A 35 16.68 -3.19 -10.71
C PRO A 35 15.58 -2.17 -11.02
N GLU A 36 15.96 -1.04 -11.60
CA GLU A 36 15.02 0.06 -11.91
C GLU A 36 13.85 -0.39 -12.79
N ARG A 37 14.07 -1.28 -13.76
CA ARG A 37 12.99 -1.85 -14.58
C ARG A 37 11.92 -2.57 -13.74
N ALA A 38 12.31 -3.21 -12.64
CA ALA A 38 11.36 -3.84 -11.74
C ALA A 38 10.61 -2.80 -10.90
N MET A 39 11.31 -1.76 -10.40
CA MET A 39 10.68 -0.62 -9.71
C MET A 39 9.65 0.07 -10.62
N GLN A 40 10.01 0.32 -11.89
CA GLN A 40 9.13 0.94 -12.87
C GLN A 40 7.86 0.14 -13.10
N ARG A 41 7.94 -1.20 -13.25
CA ARG A 41 6.75 -2.05 -13.37
C ARG A 41 5.85 -1.95 -12.14
N MET A 42 6.45 -1.90 -10.94
CA MET A 42 5.70 -1.77 -9.68
C MET A 42 4.97 -0.43 -9.59
N VAL A 43 5.56 0.67 -10.05
CA VAL A 43 4.93 2.01 -9.96
C VAL A 43 4.12 2.40 -11.19
N GLY A 44 3.89 1.48 -12.13
CA GLY A 44 3.25 1.78 -13.43
C GLY A 44 1.89 2.47 -13.31
N HIS A 45 0.99 1.96 -12.45
CA HIS A 45 -0.31 2.59 -12.19
C HIS A 45 -0.16 4.02 -11.64
N VAL A 46 0.81 4.25 -10.76
CA VAL A 46 1.06 5.58 -10.19
C VAL A 46 1.61 6.53 -11.24
N GLN A 47 2.62 6.11 -12.01
CA GLN A 47 3.19 6.93 -13.09
C GLN A 47 2.13 7.30 -14.12
N TRP A 48 1.26 6.35 -14.48
CA TRP A 48 0.15 6.61 -15.39
C TRP A 48 -0.76 7.71 -14.85
N ILE A 49 -1.19 7.64 -13.59
CA ILE A 49 -2.04 8.67 -12.98
C ILE A 49 -1.34 10.03 -12.99
N LEU A 50 -0.06 10.09 -12.58
CA LEU A 50 0.67 11.35 -12.53
C LEU A 50 0.80 11.99 -13.91
N ARG A 51 1.09 11.19 -14.95
CA ARG A 51 1.12 11.64 -16.35
C ARG A 51 -0.24 12.09 -16.85
N ARG A 52 -1.30 11.33 -16.52
CA ARG A 52 -2.68 11.65 -16.92
C ARG A 52 -3.15 12.96 -16.33
N VAL A 53 -2.78 13.27 -15.09
CA VAL A 53 -3.07 14.58 -14.47
C VAL A 53 -2.31 15.70 -15.18
N GLY A 54 -1.03 15.47 -15.49
CA GLY A 54 -0.23 16.40 -16.30
C GLY A 54 -0.11 17.81 -15.73
N ALA A 55 0.32 18.76 -16.56
CA ALA A 55 0.49 20.15 -16.17
C ALA A 55 -0.84 20.89 -15.94
N ASP A 56 -1.84 20.61 -16.78
CA ASP A 56 -3.15 21.29 -16.78
C ASP A 56 -4.10 20.81 -15.68
N GLY A 57 -3.82 19.64 -15.12
CA GLY A 57 -4.67 18.97 -14.15
C GLY A 57 -5.98 18.46 -14.75
N ILE A 58 -6.76 17.78 -13.92
CA ILE A 58 -8.07 17.24 -14.28
C ILE A 58 -9.15 18.02 -13.55
N ARG A 59 -10.13 18.57 -14.28
CA ARG A 59 -11.32 19.15 -13.66
C ARG A 59 -12.17 18.02 -13.10
N LEU A 60 -12.34 18.00 -11.78
CA LEU A 60 -13.19 17.04 -11.09
C LEU A 60 -14.66 17.38 -11.32
N THR A 61 -15.52 16.38 -11.19
CA THR A 61 -16.97 16.57 -11.07
C THR A 61 -17.30 17.37 -9.81
N ASP A 62 -18.54 17.86 -9.69
CA ASP A 62 -18.97 18.62 -8.51
C ASP A 62 -18.92 17.79 -7.23
N ALA A 63 -19.07 16.47 -7.34
CA ALA A 63 -18.90 15.53 -6.24
C ALA A 63 -17.42 15.20 -5.93
N GLY A 64 -16.45 15.79 -6.64
CA GLY A 64 -15.03 15.60 -6.40
C GLY A 64 -14.43 14.32 -6.98
N TYR A 65 -15.13 13.68 -7.92
CA TYR A 65 -14.67 12.49 -8.63
C TYR A 65 -13.97 12.84 -9.95
N LEU A 66 -13.15 11.91 -10.44
CA LEU A 66 -12.64 11.94 -11.82
C LEU A 66 -13.82 11.94 -12.82
N PRO A 67 -13.75 12.74 -13.90
CA PRO A 67 -14.79 12.75 -14.91
C PRO A 67 -14.76 11.44 -15.72
N PRO A 68 -15.87 11.06 -16.38
CA PRO A 68 -15.97 9.75 -17.04
C PRO A 68 -14.89 9.45 -18.08
N VAL A 69 -14.39 10.46 -18.79
CA VAL A 69 -13.31 10.29 -19.77
C VAL A 69 -12.01 9.80 -19.15
N ASP A 70 -11.67 10.29 -17.95
CA ASP A 70 -10.44 9.89 -17.26
C ASP A 70 -10.60 8.54 -16.56
N VAL A 71 -11.82 8.23 -16.10
CA VAL A 71 -12.14 6.90 -15.57
C VAL A 71 -12.04 5.86 -16.67
N LEU A 72 -12.63 6.11 -17.84
CA LEU A 72 -12.53 5.22 -18.99
C LEU A 72 -11.07 4.98 -19.39
N ALA A 73 -10.29 6.04 -19.52
CA ALA A 73 -8.86 5.94 -19.80
C ALA A 73 -8.14 5.06 -18.75
N ALA A 74 -8.41 5.27 -17.45
CA ALA A 74 -7.82 4.46 -16.39
C ALA A 74 -8.25 2.98 -16.46
N THR A 75 -9.50 2.69 -16.81
CA THR A 75 -10.00 1.31 -16.91
C THR A 75 -9.53 0.58 -18.17
N THR A 76 -9.24 1.33 -19.25
CA THR A 76 -8.81 0.78 -20.53
C THR A 76 -7.29 0.61 -20.61
N GLU A 77 -6.52 1.57 -20.09
CA GLU A 77 -5.07 1.61 -20.25
C GLU A 77 -4.31 0.89 -19.11
N LEU A 78 -4.93 0.74 -17.94
CA LEU A 78 -4.33 0.05 -16.81
C LEU A 78 -4.89 -1.37 -16.66
N ASP A 79 -4.00 -2.32 -16.43
CA ASP A 79 -4.39 -3.67 -16.02
C ASP A 79 -4.73 -3.68 -14.52
N TRP A 80 -6.02 -3.82 -14.21
CA TRP A 80 -6.53 -3.95 -12.84
C TRP A 80 -6.46 -5.40 -12.34
N GLY A 81 -6.25 -6.39 -13.20
CA GLY A 81 -6.27 -7.82 -12.86
C GLY A 81 -7.64 -8.48 -13.00
N TRP A 82 -8.66 -7.74 -13.41
CA TRP A 82 -9.99 -8.24 -13.78
C TRP A 82 -10.57 -7.37 -14.91
N PRO A 83 -11.52 -7.87 -15.71
CA PRO A 83 -12.23 -7.04 -16.67
C PRO A 83 -12.99 -5.91 -15.96
N VAL A 84 -12.67 -4.66 -16.30
CA VAL A 84 -13.33 -3.46 -15.75
C VAL A 84 -14.00 -2.70 -16.89
N THR A 85 -15.31 -2.51 -16.79
CA THR A 85 -16.08 -1.70 -17.75
C THR A 85 -16.94 -0.70 -17.00
N VAL A 86 -16.30 0.31 -16.41
CA VAL A 86 -16.99 1.38 -15.66
C VAL A 86 -16.46 2.75 -16.05
N ASN A 87 -17.31 3.76 -15.96
CA ASN A 87 -16.98 5.14 -16.30
C ASN A 87 -17.26 6.13 -15.15
N ARG A 88 -17.56 5.63 -13.95
CA ARG A 88 -17.73 6.44 -12.74
C ARG A 88 -16.71 5.98 -11.70
N GLU A 89 -15.95 6.92 -11.15
CA GLU A 89 -14.88 6.60 -10.19
C GLU A 89 -15.42 5.90 -8.94
N VAL A 90 -16.62 6.28 -8.47
CA VAL A 90 -17.29 5.62 -7.33
C VAL A 90 -17.59 4.14 -7.58
N HIS A 91 -17.65 3.68 -8.84
CA HIS A 91 -17.76 2.27 -9.20
C HIS A 91 -16.40 1.58 -9.39
N MET A 92 -15.31 2.29 -9.13
CA MET A 92 -13.94 1.81 -9.27
C MET A 92 -13.10 2.18 -8.05
N LEU A 93 -13.47 1.56 -6.92
CA LEU A 93 -12.87 1.81 -5.61
C LEU A 93 -11.33 1.80 -5.60
N PRO A 94 -10.63 0.87 -6.29
CA PRO A 94 -9.16 0.87 -6.29
C PRO A 94 -8.52 2.13 -6.91
N LEU A 95 -9.14 2.74 -7.92
CA LEU A 95 -8.67 4.02 -8.47
C LEU A 95 -8.92 5.17 -7.51
N GLN A 96 -10.07 5.19 -6.86
CA GLN A 96 -10.40 6.19 -5.85
C GLN A 96 -9.39 6.12 -4.69
N GLU A 97 -9.13 4.93 -4.16
CA GLU A 97 -8.17 4.71 -3.08
C GLU A 97 -6.75 5.09 -3.49
N LEU A 98 -6.35 4.75 -4.71
CA LEU A 98 -5.05 5.12 -5.24
C LEU A 98 -4.91 6.64 -5.34
N ARG A 99 -5.88 7.32 -5.96
CA ARG A 99 -5.87 8.79 -6.04
C ARG A 99 -5.85 9.45 -4.67
N ASP A 100 -6.65 8.98 -3.72
CA ASP A 100 -6.68 9.51 -2.37
C ASP A 100 -5.38 9.27 -1.60
N HIS A 101 -4.74 8.11 -1.81
CA HIS A 101 -3.41 7.86 -1.27
C HIS A 101 -2.37 8.82 -1.87
N LEU A 102 -2.34 9.00 -3.19
CA LEU A 102 -1.41 9.92 -3.88
C LEU A 102 -1.59 11.38 -3.42
N ARG A 103 -2.82 11.79 -3.09
CA ARG A 103 -3.08 13.09 -2.45
C ARG A 103 -2.49 13.15 -1.05
N ARG A 104 -2.71 12.11 -0.25
CA ARG A 104 -2.24 12.03 1.15
C ARG A 104 -0.72 12.06 1.25
N VAL A 105 -0.01 11.42 0.31
CA VAL A 105 1.46 11.40 0.27
C VAL A 105 2.06 12.58 -0.52
N GLY A 106 1.24 13.58 -0.85
CA GLY A 106 1.69 14.86 -1.40
C GLY A 106 2.16 14.80 -2.85
N LEU A 107 1.70 13.84 -3.65
CA LEU A 107 1.96 13.78 -5.10
C LEU A 107 0.86 14.51 -5.89
N LEU A 108 -0.37 14.48 -5.37
CA LEU A 108 -1.52 15.18 -5.93
C LEU A 108 -2.08 16.19 -4.93
N ARG A 109 -2.77 17.20 -5.43
CA ARG A 109 -3.58 18.12 -4.63
C ARG A 109 -4.87 18.47 -5.36
N VAL A 110 -5.88 18.90 -4.63
CA VAL A 110 -7.10 19.47 -5.21
C VAL A 110 -7.10 20.97 -4.94
N SER A 111 -7.30 21.77 -5.99
CA SER A 111 -7.38 23.23 -5.90
C SER A 111 -8.51 23.71 -6.82
N LYS A 112 -9.46 24.46 -6.27
CA LYS A 112 -10.61 25.02 -7.02
C LYS A 112 -11.31 23.98 -7.92
N GLY A 113 -11.57 22.79 -7.38
CA GLY A 113 -12.24 21.70 -8.12
C GLY A 113 -11.39 21.03 -9.21
N ARG A 114 -10.07 21.29 -9.27
CA ARG A 114 -9.12 20.61 -10.17
C ARG A 114 -8.15 19.75 -9.37
N LEU A 115 -7.93 18.52 -9.83
CA LEU A 115 -6.86 17.65 -9.39
C LEU A 115 -5.58 18.06 -10.13
N MET A 116 -4.53 18.40 -9.38
CA MET A 116 -3.28 18.94 -9.88
C MET A 116 -2.10 18.13 -9.33
N LEU A 117 -1.00 18.07 -10.09
CA LEU A 117 0.28 17.63 -9.55
C LEU A 117 0.80 18.64 -8.51
N THR A 118 1.46 18.15 -7.47
CA THR A 118 2.37 18.96 -6.65
C THR A 118 3.73 19.09 -7.36
N SER A 119 4.61 19.95 -6.86
CA SER A 119 5.99 20.01 -7.36
C SER A 119 6.70 18.65 -7.28
N ARG A 120 6.45 17.90 -6.20
CA ARG A 120 6.97 16.54 -6.02
C ARG A 120 6.33 15.56 -6.98
N GLY A 121 5.00 15.61 -7.16
CA GLY A 121 4.29 14.77 -8.12
C GLY A 121 4.82 14.93 -9.54
N ARG A 122 5.10 16.18 -9.94
CA ARG A 122 5.71 16.48 -11.25
C ARG A 122 7.13 15.92 -11.37
N ALA A 123 7.98 16.11 -10.37
CA ALA A 123 9.36 15.61 -10.39
C ALA A 123 9.44 14.08 -10.44
N LEU A 124 8.50 13.38 -9.79
CA LEU A 124 8.52 11.92 -9.68
C LEU A 124 7.76 11.20 -10.81
N ALA A 125 6.95 11.89 -11.61
CA ALA A 125 6.19 11.28 -12.71
C ALA A 125 7.09 10.51 -13.69
N GLU A 126 8.26 11.09 -14.00
CA GLU A 126 9.25 10.52 -14.94
C GLU A 126 10.46 9.90 -14.25
N ASN A 127 10.45 9.73 -12.93
CA ASN A 127 11.54 9.12 -12.18
C ASN A 127 11.03 7.89 -11.40
N PRO A 128 10.96 6.70 -12.04
CA PRO A 128 10.33 5.52 -11.46
C PRO A 128 11.05 5.02 -10.21
N ARG A 129 12.38 5.12 -10.17
CA ARG A 129 13.18 4.74 -8.99
C ARG A 129 12.85 5.62 -7.79
N GLU A 130 12.87 6.94 -7.96
CA GLU A 130 12.58 7.86 -6.86
C GLU A 130 11.10 7.82 -6.46
N LEU A 131 10.19 7.60 -7.41
CA LEU A 131 8.78 7.37 -7.12
C LEU A 131 8.58 6.12 -6.27
N TRP A 132 9.26 5.03 -6.60
CA TRP A 132 9.20 3.78 -5.83
C TRP A 132 9.66 3.98 -4.39
N TRP A 133 10.80 4.67 -4.18
CA TRP A 133 11.29 4.98 -2.84
C TRP A 133 10.38 5.95 -2.08
N HIS A 134 9.81 6.94 -2.75
CA HIS A 134 8.84 7.86 -2.14
C HIS A 134 7.61 7.10 -1.65
N LEU A 135 7.06 6.21 -2.46
CA LEU A 135 5.91 5.39 -2.09
C LEU A 135 6.27 4.44 -0.93
N ALA A 136 7.43 3.79 -0.95
CA ALA A 136 7.87 2.93 0.14
C ALA A 136 7.95 3.70 1.48
N ARG A 137 8.54 4.90 1.48
CA ARG A 137 8.63 5.76 2.68
C ARG A 137 7.27 6.22 3.19
N THR A 138 6.34 6.47 2.27
CA THR A 138 5.05 7.11 2.61
C THR A 138 3.87 6.15 2.68
N ILE A 139 4.07 4.85 2.40
CA ILE A 139 2.98 3.87 2.34
C ILE A 139 2.20 3.75 3.64
N ARG A 140 2.86 3.99 4.79
CA ARG A 140 2.24 3.94 6.12
C ARG A 140 1.45 5.19 6.49
N THR A 141 1.51 6.25 5.66
CA THR A 141 0.79 7.51 5.94
C THR A 141 -0.71 7.25 6.02
N SER A 142 -1.25 7.42 7.22
CA SER A 142 -2.67 7.38 7.54
C SER A 142 -3.00 8.40 8.63
N ARG A 143 -4.27 8.81 8.70
CA ARG A 143 -4.83 9.58 9.83
C ARG A 143 -5.21 8.68 11.00
N SER A 144 -5.26 7.38 10.78
CA SER A 144 -5.63 6.37 11.77
C SER A 144 -4.36 5.71 12.30
N PRO A 145 -4.01 5.87 13.60
CA PRO A 145 -2.84 5.22 14.18
C PRO A 145 -2.89 3.69 14.04
N VAL A 146 -4.07 3.08 14.23
CA VAL A 146 -4.24 1.62 14.04
C VAL A 146 -3.99 1.20 12.60
N GLU A 147 -4.36 2.00 11.60
CA GLU A 147 -4.05 1.69 10.20
C GLU A 147 -2.54 1.77 9.94
N ALA A 148 -1.83 2.75 10.50
CA ALA A 148 -0.39 2.88 10.35
C ALA A 148 0.37 1.69 10.98
N ASP A 149 -0.05 1.27 12.16
CA ASP A 149 0.51 0.10 12.85
C ASP A 149 0.19 -1.21 12.13
N ALA A 150 -1.07 -1.40 11.74
CA ALA A 150 -1.50 -2.55 10.98
C ALA A 150 -0.77 -2.63 9.63
N THR A 151 -0.53 -1.49 8.97
CA THR A 151 0.28 -1.42 7.75
C THR A 151 1.73 -1.82 8.04
N SER A 152 2.30 -1.42 9.17
CA SER A 152 3.66 -1.79 9.55
C SER A 152 3.79 -3.30 9.76
N LEU A 153 2.86 -3.91 10.48
CA LEU A 153 2.80 -5.36 10.67
C LEU A 153 2.56 -6.10 9.35
N LEU A 154 1.64 -5.58 8.51
CA LEU A 154 1.40 -6.10 7.17
C LEU A 154 2.68 -6.12 6.32
N LEU A 155 3.49 -5.06 6.37
CA LEU A 155 4.77 -4.99 5.68
C LEU A 155 5.77 -6.03 6.21
N VAL A 156 5.80 -6.31 7.52
CA VAL A 156 6.65 -7.38 8.08
C VAL A 156 6.25 -8.73 7.49
N LEU A 157 4.95 -9.04 7.45
CA LEU A 157 4.44 -10.29 6.87
C LEU A 157 4.75 -10.40 5.37
N ILE A 158 4.62 -9.31 4.61
CA ILE A 158 4.98 -9.26 3.19
C ILE A 158 6.49 -9.46 3.00
N ALA A 159 7.33 -8.81 3.80
CA ALA A 159 8.79 -8.91 3.70
C ALA A 159 9.29 -10.33 4.03
N ARG A 160 8.70 -10.98 5.04
CA ARG A 160 8.98 -12.38 5.44
C ARG A 160 8.76 -13.37 4.32
N ARG A 161 7.68 -13.17 3.54
CA ARG A 161 7.16 -14.18 2.60
C ARG A 161 6.80 -15.48 3.36
N GLY A 162 6.40 -16.53 2.62
CA GLY A 162 6.20 -17.86 3.21
C GLY A 162 4.85 -18.11 3.88
N PHE A 163 3.87 -17.23 3.68
CA PHE A 163 2.48 -17.54 3.98
C PHE A 163 1.82 -18.11 2.72
N THR A 164 1.53 -19.40 2.75
CA THR A 164 0.77 -20.10 1.69
C THR A 164 -0.73 -20.11 1.97
N GLU A 165 -1.13 -19.85 3.22
CA GLU A 165 -2.52 -19.87 3.67
C GLU A 165 -2.98 -18.47 4.11
N ALA A 166 -4.05 -17.98 3.47
CA ALA A 166 -4.65 -16.69 3.77
C ALA A 166 -5.13 -16.57 5.23
N ALA A 167 -5.64 -17.66 5.81
CA ALA A 167 -6.14 -17.66 7.18
C ALA A 167 -5.01 -17.42 8.20
N LEU A 168 -3.88 -18.13 8.06
CA LEU A 168 -2.70 -17.94 8.93
C LEU A 168 -2.12 -16.53 8.80
N PHE A 169 -2.12 -15.98 7.60
CA PHE A 169 -1.69 -14.59 7.37
C PHE A 169 -2.53 -13.59 8.17
N LYS A 170 -3.86 -13.69 8.06
CA LYS A 170 -4.77 -12.78 8.78
C LYS A 170 -4.70 -12.96 10.29
N GLN A 171 -4.53 -14.20 10.77
CA GLN A 171 -4.34 -14.49 12.19
C GLN A 171 -3.05 -13.89 12.73
N ALA A 172 -1.94 -13.98 11.98
CA ALA A 172 -0.68 -13.36 12.36
C ALA A 172 -0.79 -11.83 12.44
N LEU A 173 -1.54 -11.20 11.53
CA LEU A 173 -1.81 -9.77 11.57
C LEU A 173 -2.64 -9.37 12.80
N ALA A 174 -3.71 -10.12 13.11
CA ALA A 174 -4.54 -9.88 14.29
C ALA A 174 -3.74 -10.02 15.59
N LEU A 175 -2.99 -11.11 15.73
CA LEU A 175 -2.12 -11.34 16.89
C LEU A 175 -1.09 -10.21 17.03
N GLY A 176 -0.44 -9.81 15.93
CA GLY A 176 0.51 -8.70 15.96
C GLY A 176 -0.11 -7.40 16.47
N LEU A 177 -1.33 -7.08 16.04
CA LEU A 177 -2.07 -5.90 16.50
C LEU A 177 -2.39 -5.99 18.00
N GLU A 178 -2.87 -7.14 18.47
CA GLU A 178 -3.13 -7.36 19.90
C GLU A 178 -1.87 -7.19 20.74
N THR A 179 -0.74 -7.73 20.29
CA THR A 179 0.52 -7.64 21.04
C THR A 179 1.04 -6.23 21.22
N ILE A 180 0.69 -5.30 20.32
CA ILE A 180 1.05 -3.87 20.44
C ILE A 180 -0.08 -3.02 21.04
N GLY A 181 -1.10 -3.66 21.61
CA GLY A 181 -2.16 -3.01 22.39
C GLY A 181 -3.44 -2.65 21.63
N TRP A 182 -3.59 -3.07 20.37
CA TRP A 182 -4.84 -2.88 19.63
C TRP A 182 -5.81 -4.03 19.89
N GLY A 183 -7.02 -3.72 20.39
CA GLY A 183 -8.09 -4.69 20.62
C GLY A 183 -9.45 -4.10 20.29
N GLN A 184 -10.50 -4.91 20.42
CA GLN A 184 -11.87 -4.39 20.30
C GLN A 184 -12.27 -3.58 21.53
N LYS A 185 -13.16 -2.59 21.36
CA LYS A 185 -13.62 -1.70 22.44
C LYS A 185 -14.30 -2.44 23.60
N ASN A 186 -14.89 -3.61 23.33
CA ASN A 186 -15.56 -4.47 24.30
C ASN A 186 -14.60 -5.41 25.06
N GLY A 187 -13.28 -5.32 24.81
CA GLY A 187 -12.28 -6.20 25.43
C GLY A 187 -12.19 -7.60 24.79
N GLU A 188 -12.98 -7.88 23.74
CA GLU A 188 -12.85 -9.11 22.98
C GLU A 188 -11.59 -9.11 22.11
N ARG A 189 -11.14 -10.32 21.79
CA ARG A 189 -10.05 -10.53 20.84
C ARG A 189 -10.37 -9.94 19.47
N LEU A 190 -9.35 -9.40 18.82
CA LEU A 190 -9.45 -8.88 17.47
C LEU A 190 -9.55 -10.06 16.50
N SER A 191 -10.66 -10.15 15.76
CA SER A 191 -10.80 -11.21 14.77
C SER A 191 -9.84 -11.00 13.59
N ALA A 192 -9.41 -12.11 12.98
CA ALA A 192 -8.54 -12.11 11.80
C ALA A 192 -9.11 -11.27 10.65
N ASP A 193 -10.43 -11.32 10.43
CA ASP A 193 -11.09 -10.51 9.43
C ASP A 193 -11.16 -9.04 9.83
N ALA A 194 -11.46 -8.70 11.09
CA ALA A 194 -11.46 -7.31 11.56
C ALA A 194 -10.07 -6.66 11.40
N ALA A 195 -9.01 -7.38 11.77
CA ALA A 195 -7.63 -6.93 11.55
C ALA A 195 -7.33 -6.70 10.07
N PHE A 196 -7.78 -7.61 9.19
CA PHE A 196 -7.57 -7.48 7.75
C PHE A 196 -8.37 -6.33 7.14
N GLN A 197 -9.59 -6.06 7.63
CA GLN A 197 -10.40 -4.92 7.16
C GLN A 197 -9.68 -3.58 7.39
N VAL A 198 -8.93 -3.43 8.48
CA VAL A 198 -8.13 -2.22 8.76
C VAL A 198 -7.12 -1.95 7.64
N VAL A 199 -6.49 -3.00 7.10
CA VAL A 199 -5.45 -2.87 6.08
C VAL A 199 -5.96 -3.07 4.66
N LEU A 200 -7.24 -3.38 4.46
CA LEU A 200 -7.80 -3.72 3.15
C LEU A 200 -7.53 -2.63 2.08
N PRO A 201 -7.64 -1.32 2.37
CA PRO A 201 -7.27 -0.29 1.41
C PRO A 201 -5.79 -0.37 1.02
N LYS A 202 -4.88 -0.58 1.98
CA LYS A 202 -3.44 -0.73 1.72
C LYS A 202 -3.13 -2.00 0.96
N TRP A 203 -3.82 -3.09 1.28
CA TRP A 203 -3.75 -4.35 0.55
C TRP A 203 -4.11 -4.18 -0.93
N ARG A 204 -5.20 -3.47 -1.23
CA ARG A 204 -5.59 -3.14 -2.61
C ARG A 204 -4.54 -2.28 -3.30
N LEU A 205 -3.97 -1.28 -2.62
CA LEU A 205 -2.85 -0.51 -3.18
C LEU A 205 -1.64 -1.41 -3.51
N PHE A 206 -1.30 -2.36 -2.64
CA PHE A 206 -0.20 -3.31 -2.87
C PHE A 206 -0.41 -4.19 -4.11
N ASN A 207 -1.65 -4.60 -4.41
CA ASN A 207 -1.98 -5.30 -5.66
C ASN A 207 -1.63 -4.46 -6.90
N HIS A 208 -1.84 -3.15 -6.83
CA HIS A 208 -1.53 -2.21 -7.92
C HIS A 208 -0.07 -1.74 -7.91
N LEU A 209 0.68 -2.02 -6.85
CA LEU A 209 2.12 -1.78 -6.77
C LEU A 209 2.97 -3.02 -7.13
N GLY A 210 2.36 -4.09 -7.66
CA GLY A 210 3.09 -5.31 -8.05
C GLY A 210 3.68 -6.09 -6.87
N VAL A 211 3.15 -5.91 -5.66
CA VAL A 211 3.60 -6.63 -4.47
C VAL A 211 3.28 -8.12 -4.55
N PHE A 212 2.15 -8.45 -5.17
CA PHE A 212 1.69 -9.81 -5.35
C PHE A 212 1.74 -10.22 -6.83
N GLU A 213 2.06 -11.49 -7.09
CA GLU A 213 1.92 -12.09 -8.41
C GLU A 213 0.46 -12.05 -8.82
N ARG A 214 0.23 -11.66 -10.07
CA ARG A 214 -1.11 -11.68 -10.66
C ARG A 214 -1.39 -13.08 -11.17
N LYS A 215 -2.24 -13.83 -10.47
CA LYS A 215 -2.77 -15.11 -10.97
C LYS A 215 -4.19 -14.89 -11.52
N PRO A 216 -4.49 -15.32 -12.76
CA PRO A 216 -5.86 -15.30 -13.25
C PRO A 216 -6.77 -16.13 -12.34
N ARG A 217 -7.89 -15.56 -11.89
CA ARG A 217 -9.00 -16.23 -11.17
C ARG A 217 -8.71 -16.77 -9.76
N ASP A 218 -7.56 -16.50 -9.16
CA ASP A 218 -7.25 -16.92 -7.80
C ASP A 218 -6.97 -15.72 -6.87
N TYR A 219 -8.05 -15.17 -6.31
CA TYR A 219 -8.01 -14.02 -5.40
C TYR A 219 -7.76 -14.43 -3.93
N LEU A 220 -7.67 -15.72 -3.65
CA LEU A 220 -7.45 -16.26 -2.31
C LEU A 220 -6.00 -16.68 -2.10
N ASN A 221 -5.28 -17.04 -3.17
CA ASN A 221 -3.87 -17.42 -3.11
C ASN A 221 -2.96 -16.34 -3.70
N TRP A 222 -2.43 -15.49 -2.83
CA TRP A 222 -1.50 -14.43 -3.21
C TRP A 222 -0.07 -14.93 -3.07
N THR A 223 0.76 -14.74 -4.09
CA THR A 223 2.20 -15.01 -4.00
C THR A 223 2.95 -13.69 -3.94
N ILE A 224 3.71 -13.45 -2.88
CA ILE A 224 4.50 -12.21 -2.75
C ILE A 224 5.68 -12.25 -3.73
N THR A 225 5.76 -11.24 -4.60
CA THR A 225 6.86 -11.11 -5.56
C THR A 225 8.17 -10.74 -4.85
N PRO A 226 9.35 -11.03 -5.43
CA PRO A 226 10.62 -10.51 -4.92
C PRO A 226 10.62 -8.97 -4.81
N GLY A 227 9.97 -8.28 -5.76
CA GLY A 227 9.79 -6.83 -5.73
C GLY A 227 8.91 -6.36 -4.58
N GLY A 228 7.82 -7.08 -4.28
CA GLY A 228 6.94 -6.82 -3.15
C GLY A 228 7.64 -6.94 -1.81
N ALA A 229 8.41 -8.01 -1.61
CA ALA A 229 9.23 -8.15 -0.41
C ALA A 229 10.31 -7.07 -0.31
N ALA A 230 10.92 -6.66 -1.43
CA ALA A 230 11.85 -5.53 -1.46
C ALA A 230 11.18 -4.19 -1.09
N PHE A 231 9.97 -3.93 -1.60
CA PHE A 231 9.20 -2.73 -1.26
C PHE A 231 8.83 -2.71 0.22
N ALA A 232 8.41 -3.86 0.76
CA ALA A 232 8.07 -3.97 2.16
C ALA A 232 9.27 -3.71 3.08
N ARG A 233 10.44 -4.28 2.75
CA ARG A 233 11.69 -3.99 3.46
C ARG A 233 12.08 -2.52 3.37
N ALA A 234 12.00 -1.90 2.19
CA ALA A 234 12.28 -0.47 2.00
C ALA A 234 11.37 0.42 2.87
N ALA A 235 10.08 0.09 2.95
CA ALA A 235 9.12 0.80 3.80
C ALA A 235 9.46 0.66 5.30
N LEU A 236 9.90 -0.53 5.74
CA LEU A 236 10.29 -0.79 7.13
C LEU A 236 11.65 -0.18 7.52
N GLN A 237 12.54 0.04 6.55
CA GLN A 237 13.82 0.71 6.76
C GLN A 237 13.68 2.24 6.85
N SER A 238 12.55 2.80 6.39
CA SER A 238 12.30 4.23 6.37
C SER A 238 12.04 4.76 7.78
N GLU A 239 12.47 6.00 8.06
CA GLU A 239 12.12 6.68 9.31
C GLU A 239 10.65 7.17 9.27
N VAL A 240 10.07 7.39 10.45
CA VAL A 240 8.71 7.94 10.62
C VAL A 240 8.71 9.43 10.30
#